data_AF-A0A417VQQ3-F1
#
_entry.id   AF-A0A417VQQ3-F1
#
_cell.length_a   1.000
_cell.length_b   1.000
_cell.length_c   1.000
_cell.angle_alpha   90.00
_cell.angle_beta   90.00
_cell.angle_gamma   90.00
#
_symmetry.space_group_name_H-M   'P 1'
#
loop_
_entity.id
_entity.type
_entity.pdbx_description
1 polymer ?
#
loop_
_entity_poly.entity_id
_entity_poly.type
_entity_poly.pdbx_seq_one_letter_code
_entity_poly.pdbx_strand_id
1 'polypeptide(L)'
;MFKKNKKQTENIKEKKVRTVKVGTHKKTVIALWVVLIASVSFGVYKNFTAIDQHTTHEKEVIELRLQDTNGIENFVKNFAKSYYTWNNSKEAIEARTQAISGYLTKELQDLNVDTIRTDIPTSSTVTDVIVWSIEQSGMDTFSATYEVDQQIKEGEQTSNVKATYIVKVHVDADGDMVIIQNPTLAPAIEKSDYEPKTPEADASVDADTVNDATAFLETFFKLYPTATETELAYYVEGNALEPINGDYLYSELGNPVFTKDGGNVKVKVSVKFIDNQTKAAQVSQYELTLYKDSNWKILSNNK
;
A
#
# COMPACT_ATOMS: atom_id res chain seq x y z
N MET A 1 13.55 46.61 -100.88
CA MET A 1 12.37 47.30 -101.47
C MET A 1 11.16 46.39 -101.37
N PHE A 2 9.94 46.95 -101.47
CA PHE A 2 8.60 46.33 -101.37
C PHE A 2 7.87 46.53 -100.03
N LYS A 3 7.17 47.68 -99.93
CA LYS A 3 5.99 47.90 -99.09
C LYS A 3 4.76 47.28 -99.76
N LYS A 4 3.81 46.76 -98.96
CA LYS A 4 2.41 46.53 -99.39
C LYS A 4 1.41 46.91 -98.29
N ASN A 5 0.24 47.31 -98.77
CA ASN A 5 -0.78 48.17 -98.15
C ASN A 5 -1.90 47.44 -97.38
N LYS A 6 -2.48 48.18 -96.42
CA LYS A 6 -3.88 48.30 -95.92
C LYS A 6 -4.99 47.33 -96.41
N LYS A 7 -5.90 46.97 -95.47
CA LYS A 7 -7.29 47.51 -95.41
C LYS A 7 -8.08 47.10 -94.14
N GLN A 8 -9.03 47.97 -93.76
CA GLN A 8 -10.01 47.91 -92.65
C GLN A 8 -11.32 47.18 -93.04
N THR A 9 -12.10 46.75 -92.04
CA THR A 9 -13.58 46.64 -92.13
C THR A 9 -14.27 46.85 -90.75
N GLU A 10 -15.55 47.23 -90.80
CA GLU A 10 -16.37 48.01 -89.85
C GLU A 10 -17.22 47.23 -88.81
N ASN A 11 -17.91 48.03 -87.97
CA ASN A 11 -18.81 47.77 -86.84
C ASN A 11 -20.01 46.81 -87.03
N ILE A 12 -20.43 46.17 -85.93
CA ILE A 12 -21.82 45.71 -85.70
C ILE A 12 -22.23 46.06 -84.25
N LYS A 13 -23.39 46.72 -84.06
CA LYS A 13 -24.02 46.97 -82.74
C LYS A 13 -25.08 45.91 -82.47
N GLU A 14 -25.01 45.24 -81.32
CA GLU A 14 -26.05 44.32 -80.81
C GLU A 14 -26.84 44.89 -79.63
N LYS A 15 -28.09 44.42 -79.52
CA LYS A 15 -29.19 44.90 -78.67
C LYS A 15 -28.93 44.69 -77.17
N LYS A 16 -29.30 45.68 -76.35
CA LYS A 16 -29.23 45.61 -74.87
C LYS A 16 -30.20 44.57 -74.32
N VAL A 17 -29.66 43.48 -73.75
CA VAL A 17 -30.38 42.54 -72.89
C VAL A 17 -30.61 43.20 -71.53
N ARG A 18 -31.88 43.26 -71.10
CA ARG A 18 -32.28 43.84 -69.80
C ARG A 18 -31.87 42.88 -68.67
N THR A 19 -30.70 43.10 -68.09
CA THR A 19 -30.20 42.35 -66.93
C THR A 19 -30.71 42.99 -65.64
N VAL A 20 -31.50 42.23 -64.87
CA VAL A 20 -31.96 42.61 -63.53
C VAL A 20 -30.75 42.57 -62.59
N LYS A 21 -30.34 43.74 -62.09
CA LYS A 21 -29.27 43.84 -61.08
C LYS A 21 -29.81 43.34 -59.75
N VAL A 22 -29.51 42.08 -59.41
CA VAL A 22 -29.72 41.54 -58.07
C VAL A 22 -28.79 42.29 -57.11
N GLY A 23 -29.40 43.07 -56.22
CA GLY A 23 -28.69 43.88 -55.24
C GLY A 23 -27.78 43.02 -54.38
N THR A 24 -26.53 43.44 -54.22
CA THR A 24 -25.56 42.74 -53.37
C THR A 24 -25.98 42.98 -51.93
N HIS A 25 -26.65 42.02 -51.31
CA HIS A 25 -27.09 42.09 -49.90
C HIS A 25 -25.89 41.94 -48.95
N LYS A 26 -24.87 42.80 -49.09
CA LYS A 26 -23.61 42.77 -48.32
C LYS A 26 -23.86 42.74 -46.82
N LYS A 27 -24.86 43.50 -46.33
CA LYS A 27 -25.22 43.54 -44.91
C LYS A 27 -25.79 42.21 -44.41
N THR A 28 -26.63 41.55 -45.20
CA THR A 28 -27.21 40.24 -44.86
C THR A 28 -26.15 39.15 -44.90
N VAL A 29 -25.23 39.21 -45.87
CA VAL A 29 -24.09 38.30 -45.95
C VAL A 29 -23.18 38.46 -44.72
N ILE A 30 -22.86 39.69 -44.31
CA ILE A 30 -22.08 39.94 -43.09
C ILE A 30 -22.79 39.40 -41.85
N ALA A 31 -24.11 39.60 -41.73
CA ALA A 31 -24.88 39.05 -40.61
C ALA A 31 -24.82 37.51 -40.58
N LEU A 32 -24.94 36.86 -41.73
CA LEU A 32 -24.81 35.40 -41.84
C LEU A 32 -23.39 34.91 -41.48
N TRP A 33 -22.35 35.65 -41.87
CA TRP A 33 -20.98 35.33 -41.46
C TRP A 33 -20.77 35.47 -39.95
N VAL A 34 -21.33 36.50 -39.31
CA VAL A 34 -21.25 36.67 -37.85
C VAL A 34 -21.98 35.54 -37.12
N VAL A 35 -23.18 35.17 -37.59
CA VAL A 35 -23.95 34.05 -37.01
C VAL A 35 -23.20 32.72 -37.18
N LEU A 36 -22.56 32.49 -38.34
CA LEU A 36 -21.75 31.31 -38.59
C LEU A 36 -20.57 31.23 -37.60
N ILE A 37 -19.83 32.33 -37.45
CA ILE A 37 -18.68 32.39 -36.53
C ILE A 37 -19.15 32.12 -35.09
N ALA A 38 -20.23 32.78 -34.65
CA ALA A 38 -20.78 32.56 -33.31
C ALA A 38 -21.22 31.11 -33.07
N SER A 39 -21.86 30.47 -34.06
CA SER A 39 -22.28 29.07 -33.98
C SER A 39 -21.09 28.11 -33.91
N VAL A 40 -20.06 28.32 -34.72
CA VAL A 40 -18.84 27.49 -34.71
C VAL A 40 -18.08 27.69 -33.39
N SER A 41 -17.92 28.93 -32.91
CA SER A 41 -17.31 29.22 -31.61
C SER A 41 -18.08 28.57 -30.45
N PHE A 42 -19.42 28.59 -30.48
CA PHE A 42 -20.25 27.94 -29.47
C PHE A 42 -20.17 26.40 -29.54
N GLY A 43 -20.09 25.83 -30.74
CA GLY A 43 -19.88 24.40 -30.94
C GLY A 43 -18.52 23.94 -30.41
N VAL A 44 -17.45 24.71 -30.67
CA VAL A 44 -16.11 24.46 -30.13
C VAL A 44 -16.11 24.62 -28.60
N TYR A 45 -16.72 25.69 -28.07
CA TYR A 45 -16.86 25.88 -26.62
C TYR A 45 -17.59 24.71 -25.96
N LYS A 46 -18.73 24.28 -26.53
CA LYS A 46 -19.48 23.12 -26.04
C LYS A 46 -18.67 21.84 -26.12
N ASN A 47 -17.90 21.63 -27.18
CA ASN A 47 -17.03 20.49 -27.34
C ASN A 47 -15.90 20.48 -26.29
N PHE A 48 -15.24 21.62 -26.04
CA PHE A 48 -14.25 21.75 -24.97
C PHE A 48 -14.85 21.57 -23.57
N THR A 49 -16.04 22.11 -23.30
CA THR A 49 -16.73 21.89 -22.01
C THR A 49 -17.30 20.48 -21.85
N ALA A 50 -17.48 19.73 -22.95
CA ALA A 50 -17.99 18.36 -22.93
C ALA A 50 -16.86 17.31 -22.93
N ILE A 51 -15.64 17.66 -23.36
CA ILE A 51 -14.50 16.75 -23.46
C ILE A 51 -13.77 16.52 -22.12
N ASP A 52 -14.13 17.21 -21.04
CA ASP A 52 -13.45 17.04 -19.74
C ASP A 52 -14.40 16.64 -18.58
N GLN A 53 -15.48 15.91 -18.92
CA GLN A 53 -16.33 15.21 -17.93
C GLN A 53 -16.20 13.69 -18.01
N HIS A 54 -15.17 13.16 -18.69
CA HIS A 54 -14.76 11.79 -18.41
C HIS A 54 -14.16 11.77 -17.02
N THR A 55 -15.02 11.49 -16.05
CA THR A 55 -14.79 10.86 -14.76
C THR A 55 -13.33 10.48 -14.57
N THR A 56 -12.50 11.48 -14.26
CA THR A 56 -11.33 11.25 -13.44
C THR A 56 -11.97 10.85 -12.12
N HIS A 57 -12.07 9.54 -11.89
CA HIS A 57 -11.81 9.08 -10.55
C HIS A 57 -10.46 9.71 -10.23
N GLU A 58 -10.52 10.83 -9.51
CA GLU A 58 -9.46 11.31 -8.67
C GLU A 58 -9.15 10.13 -7.75
N LYS A 59 -8.38 9.17 -8.28
CA LYS A 59 -7.40 8.49 -7.47
C LYS A 59 -6.56 9.67 -7.00
N GLU A 60 -6.91 10.20 -5.83
CA GLU A 60 -5.90 10.62 -4.89
C GLU A 60 -4.90 9.48 -4.89
N VAL A 61 -3.86 9.64 -5.70
CA VAL A 61 -2.60 9.00 -5.43
C VAL A 61 -2.27 9.62 -4.09
N ILE A 62 -2.65 8.91 -3.02
CA ILE A 62 -2.10 9.13 -1.69
C ILE A 62 -0.62 8.87 -1.94
N GLU A 63 0.09 9.94 -2.29
CA GLU A 63 1.52 9.99 -2.25
C GLU A 63 1.80 9.79 -0.76
N LEU A 64 1.97 8.53 -0.36
CA LEU A 64 2.44 8.12 0.94
C LEU A 64 3.78 8.82 1.10
N ARG A 65 3.77 10.06 1.59
CA ARG A 65 4.91 10.60 2.29
C ARG A 65 5.12 9.61 3.41
N LEU A 66 6.10 8.73 3.23
CA LEU A 66 6.75 8.02 4.32
C LEU A 66 7.41 9.09 5.18
N GLN A 67 6.60 9.85 5.92
CA GLN A 67 7.06 10.52 7.11
C GLN A 67 7.50 9.39 8.04
N ASP A 68 8.75 9.45 8.48
CA ASP A 68 9.25 8.55 9.50
C ASP A 68 8.47 8.83 10.79
N THR A 69 7.39 8.09 10.99
CA THR A 69 6.49 8.23 12.14
C THR A 69 6.98 7.44 13.35
N ASN A 70 8.15 6.80 13.27
CA ASN A 70 8.71 6.01 14.38
C ASN A 70 8.92 6.86 15.64
N GLY A 71 9.27 8.14 15.48
CA GLY A 71 9.37 9.09 16.59
C GLY A 71 8.03 9.28 17.32
N ILE A 72 6.96 9.51 16.55
CA ILE A 72 5.60 9.67 17.04
C ILE A 72 5.10 8.36 17.67
N GLU A 73 5.37 7.22 17.05
CA GLU A 73 5.03 5.90 17.58
C GLU A 73 5.63 5.69 18.98
N ASN A 74 6.93 5.91 19.13
CA ASN A 74 7.61 5.74 20.40
C ASN A 74 7.13 6.76 21.46
N PHE A 75 6.89 8.00 21.05
CA PHE A 75 6.32 9.03 21.92
C PHE A 75 4.94 8.62 22.46
N VAL A 76 4.05 8.14 21.59
CA VAL A 76 2.71 7.66 21.96
C VAL A 76 2.77 6.41 22.83
N LYS A 77 3.65 5.44 22.53
CA LYS A 77 3.85 4.25 23.37
C LYS A 77 4.29 4.62 24.78
N ASN A 78 5.25 5.54 24.92
CA ASN A 78 5.74 5.97 26.22
C ASN A 78 4.67 6.75 27.01
N PHE A 79 3.96 7.67 26.33
CA PHE A 79 2.82 8.35 26.91
C PHE A 79 1.76 7.36 27.41
N ALA A 80 1.33 6.42 26.58
CA ALA A 80 0.32 5.43 26.94
C ALA A 80 0.77 4.57 28.13
N LYS A 81 2.02 4.12 28.16
CA LYS A 81 2.57 3.39 29.32
C LYS A 81 2.42 4.19 30.61
N SER A 82 2.78 5.47 30.63
CA SER A 82 2.63 6.33 31.80
C SER A 82 1.17 6.66 32.12
N TYR A 83 0.34 6.86 31.10
CA TYR A 83 -1.07 7.23 31.26
C TYR A 83 -1.92 6.10 31.82
N TYR A 84 -1.72 4.86 31.36
CA TYR A 84 -2.54 3.71 31.77
C TYR A 84 -1.92 2.88 32.90
N THR A 85 -0.69 3.17 33.32
CA THR A 85 -0.10 2.59 34.54
C THR A 85 -0.42 3.46 35.74
N TRP A 86 -1.08 2.90 36.76
CA TRP A 86 -1.46 3.66 37.95
C TRP A 86 -1.63 2.76 39.18
N ASN A 87 -1.44 3.36 40.35
CA ASN A 87 -1.72 2.77 41.65
C ASN A 87 -2.40 3.83 42.54
N ASN A 88 -3.03 3.42 43.63
CA ASN A 88 -3.86 4.28 44.47
C ASN A 88 -3.13 4.89 45.68
N SER A 89 -1.82 4.65 45.84
CA SER A 89 -1.03 5.38 46.83
C SER A 89 -0.81 6.83 46.38
N LYS A 90 -0.75 7.75 47.35
CA LYS A 90 -0.57 9.19 47.06
C LYS A 90 0.71 9.44 46.26
N GLU A 91 1.79 8.78 46.64
CA GLU A 91 3.10 8.89 45.98
C GLU A 91 3.04 8.39 44.52
N ALA A 92 2.31 7.29 44.27
CA ALA A 92 2.15 6.77 42.92
C ALA A 92 1.28 7.67 42.04
N ILE A 93 0.25 8.31 42.60
CA ILE A 93 -0.59 9.27 41.90
C ILE A 93 0.21 10.52 41.53
N GLU A 94 1.01 11.05 42.46
CA GLU A 94 1.90 12.20 42.21
C GLU A 94 2.96 11.85 41.15
N ALA A 95 3.61 10.69 41.26
CA ALA A 95 4.59 10.22 40.29
C ALA A 95 3.98 10.05 38.88
N ARG A 96 2.78 9.48 38.77
CA ARG A 96 2.05 9.38 37.50
C ARG A 96 1.74 10.75 36.92
N THR A 97 1.23 11.67 37.75
CA THR A 97 0.88 13.04 37.33
C THR A 97 2.10 13.74 36.75
N GLN A 98 3.25 13.64 37.43
CA GLN A 98 4.51 14.17 36.94
C GLN A 98 4.95 13.49 35.63
N ALA A 99 4.86 12.17 35.54
CA ALA A 99 5.26 11.43 34.35
C ALA A 99 4.44 11.82 33.10
N ILE A 100 3.12 11.95 33.24
CA ILE A 100 2.27 12.35 32.10
C ILE A 100 2.36 13.84 31.78
N SER A 101 2.76 14.70 32.74
CA SER A 101 2.91 16.14 32.51
C SER A 101 3.93 16.49 31.42
N GLY A 102 4.93 15.63 31.20
CA GLY A 102 5.94 15.79 30.14
C GLY A 102 5.41 15.59 28.72
N TYR A 103 4.21 15.01 28.58
CA TYR A 103 3.59 14.71 27.28
C TYR A 103 2.42 15.64 26.96
N LEU A 104 1.74 16.18 27.97
CA LEU A 104 0.47 16.87 27.85
C LEU A 104 0.64 18.40 27.77
N THR A 105 -0.21 19.08 26.98
CA THR A 105 -0.38 20.54 27.12
C THR A 105 -0.91 20.92 28.51
N LYS A 106 -0.76 22.19 28.92
CA LYS A 106 -1.20 22.65 30.26
C LYS A 106 -2.70 22.42 30.48
N GLU A 107 -3.51 22.72 29.46
CA GLU A 107 -4.94 22.45 29.47
C GLU A 107 -5.25 20.97 29.69
N LEU A 108 -4.52 20.06 29.00
CA LEU A 108 -4.72 18.63 29.21
C LEU A 108 -4.21 18.15 30.57
N GLN A 109 -3.17 18.77 31.14
CA GLN A 109 -2.73 18.46 32.50
C GLN A 109 -3.84 18.78 33.51
N ASP A 110 -4.46 19.96 33.39
CA ASP A 110 -5.58 20.38 34.24
C ASP A 110 -6.79 19.45 34.09
N LEU A 111 -7.11 18.99 32.87
CA LEU A 111 -8.20 18.05 32.62
C LEU A 111 -7.94 16.64 33.18
N ASN A 112 -6.68 16.28 33.43
CA ASN A 112 -6.31 14.96 33.94
C ASN A 112 -6.10 14.93 35.47
N VAL A 113 -6.29 16.05 36.15
CA VAL A 113 -6.29 16.13 37.61
C VAL A 113 -7.41 15.23 38.17
N ASP A 114 -7.12 14.54 39.27
CA ASP A 114 -8.06 13.65 39.98
C ASP A 114 -8.65 12.49 39.15
N THR A 115 -8.07 12.18 37.97
CA THR A 115 -8.47 11.00 37.17
C THR A 115 -8.20 9.68 37.88
N ILE A 116 -7.16 9.65 38.73
CA ILE A 116 -6.85 8.54 39.63
C ILE A 116 -6.88 9.08 41.07
N ARG A 117 -7.60 8.38 41.94
CA ARG A 117 -7.83 8.79 43.33
C ARG A 117 -7.47 7.67 44.30
N THR A 118 -7.21 8.03 45.55
CA THR A 118 -6.85 7.08 46.61
C THR A 118 -7.97 6.11 46.98
N ASP A 119 -9.22 6.44 46.65
CA ASP A 119 -10.40 5.60 46.90
C ASP A 119 -10.70 4.59 45.78
N ILE A 120 -9.95 4.61 44.67
CA ILE A 120 -10.13 3.62 43.60
C ILE A 120 -9.58 2.26 44.09
N PRO A 121 -10.37 1.17 44.03
CA PRO A 121 -10.00 -0.12 44.61
C PRO A 121 -9.03 -0.92 43.73
N THR A 122 -8.84 -0.50 42.49
CA THR A 122 -8.01 -1.17 41.51
C THR A 122 -6.59 -0.58 41.45
N SER A 123 -5.72 -1.21 40.67
CA SER A 123 -4.47 -0.65 40.14
C SER A 123 -4.25 -1.24 38.74
N SER A 124 -3.40 -0.61 37.94
CA SER A 124 -3.16 -1.00 36.56
C SER A 124 -1.68 -1.02 36.23
N THR A 125 -1.24 -2.10 35.59
CA THR A 125 0.09 -2.21 34.97
C THR A 125 -0.07 -2.45 33.48
N VAL A 126 0.54 -1.60 32.65
CA VAL A 126 0.56 -1.80 31.20
C VAL A 126 1.54 -2.93 30.85
N THR A 127 1.07 -3.94 30.13
CA THR A 127 1.89 -5.07 29.67
C THR A 127 2.40 -4.86 28.26
N ASP A 128 1.59 -4.26 27.38
CA ASP A 128 2.00 -3.94 26.02
C ASP A 128 1.26 -2.72 25.46
N VAL A 129 1.88 -2.06 24.48
CA VAL A 129 1.26 -0.98 23.70
C VAL A 129 1.60 -1.17 22.23
N ILE A 130 0.57 -1.35 21.41
CA ILE A 130 0.69 -1.50 19.95
C ILE A 130 0.14 -0.24 19.30
N VAL A 131 0.94 0.42 18.46
CA VAL A 131 0.46 1.53 17.63
C VAL A 131 0.12 0.95 16.27
N TRP A 132 -1.15 1.03 15.89
CA TRP A 132 -1.69 0.44 14.67
C TRP A 132 -1.55 1.36 13.47
N SER A 133 -1.77 2.66 13.66
CA SER A 133 -1.64 3.65 12.60
C SER A 133 -1.25 5.01 13.15
N ILE A 134 -0.55 5.78 12.31
CA ILE A 134 -0.26 7.20 12.51
C ILE A 134 -0.67 7.91 11.23
N GLU A 135 -1.69 8.76 11.34
CA GLU A 135 -2.27 9.47 10.21
C GLU A 135 -2.10 10.97 10.40
N GLN A 136 -1.54 11.64 9.41
CA GLN A 136 -1.43 13.09 9.42
C GLN A 136 -2.84 13.69 9.27
N SER A 137 -3.27 14.49 10.25
CA SER A 137 -4.61 15.12 10.31
C SER A 137 -4.58 16.65 10.19
N GLY A 138 -3.39 17.22 9.95
CA GLY A 138 -3.11 18.63 9.73
C GLY A 138 -1.66 18.83 9.30
N MET A 139 -1.18 20.08 9.16
CA MET A 139 0.21 20.33 8.75
C MET A 139 1.22 19.68 9.71
N ASP A 140 0.98 19.87 11.00
CA ASP A 140 1.90 19.49 12.08
C ASP A 140 1.19 18.62 13.13
N THR A 141 0.09 17.97 12.75
CA THR A 141 -0.79 17.23 13.65
C THR A 141 -1.02 15.82 13.15
N PHE A 142 -0.90 14.86 14.06
CA PHE A 142 -1.00 13.45 13.79
C PHE A 142 -2.03 12.81 14.70
N SER A 143 -2.79 11.88 14.15
CA SER A 143 -3.71 11.01 14.87
C SER A 143 -3.06 9.64 14.99
N ALA A 144 -2.81 9.19 16.21
CA ALA A 144 -2.25 7.87 16.47
C ALA A 144 -3.33 6.95 17.04
N THR A 145 -3.58 5.83 16.35
CA THR A 145 -4.46 4.75 16.82
C THR A 145 -3.61 3.70 17.51
N TYR A 146 -3.90 3.39 18.77
CA TYR A 146 -3.11 2.44 19.55
C TYR A 146 -3.98 1.57 20.46
N GLU A 147 -3.52 0.35 20.73
CA GLU A 147 -4.09 -0.60 21.69
C GLU A 147 -3.20 -0.67 22.93
N VAL A 148 -3.83 -0.74 24.11
CA VAL A 148 -3.16 -0.93 25.39
C VAL A 148 -3.65 -2.22 26.01
N ASP A 149 -2.72 -3.13 26.29
CA ASP A 149 -2.96 -4.30 27.11
C ASP A 149 -2.57 -3.99 28.55
N GLN A 150 -3.49 -4.21 29.49
CA GLN A 150 -3.34 -3.87 30.90
C GLN A 150 -3.65 -5.08 31.77
N GLN A 151 -2.87 -5.24 32.83
CA GLN A 151 -3.21 -6.07 33.96
C GLN A 151 -3.81 -5.20 35.06
N ILE A 152 -5.09 -5.43 35.38
CA ILE A 152 -5.83 -4.76 36.45
C ILE A 152 -5.82 -5.65 37.69
N LYS A 153 -5.49 -5.07 38.85
CA LYS A 153 -5.52 -5.77 40.13
C LYS A 153 -6.55 -5.12 41.06
N GLU A 154 -7.43 -5.91 41.65
CA GLU A 154 -8.40 -5.51 42.68
C GLU A 154 -8.26 -6.46 43.89
N GLY A 155 -7.64 -5.99 44.97
CA GLY A 155 -7.26 -6.88 46.08
C GLY A 155 -6.33 -8.01 45.61
N GLU A 156 -6.71 -9.26 45.80
CA GLU A 156 -5.97 -10.45 45.33
C GLU A 156 -6.34 -10.85 43.89
N GLN A 157 -7.40 -10.28 43.32
CA GLN A 157 -7.85 -10.64 41.98
C GLN A 157 -7.05 -9.89 40.92
N THR A 158 -6.76 -10.58 39.81
CA THR A 158 -6.05 -10.02 38.66
C THR A 158 -6.82 -10.35 37.39
N SER A 159 -7.05 -9.36 36.54
CA SER A 159 -7.68 -9.51 35.23
C SER A 159 -6.88 -8.79 34.16
N ASN A 160 -6.93 -9.31 32.93
CA ASN A 160 -6.30 -8.66 31.78
C ASN A 160 -7.40 -7.97 30.97
N VAL A 161 -7.18 -6.70 30.62
CA VAL A 161 -8.08 -5.92 29.78
C VAL A 161 -7.30 -5.34 28.61
N LYS A 162 -8.00 -5.14 27.50
CA LYS A 162 -7.49 -4.49 26.30
C LYS A 162 -8.46 -3.41 25.85
N ALA A 163 -7.94 -2.30 25.35
CA ALA A 163 -8.74 -1.25 24.75
C ALA A 163 -7.94 -0.49 23.69
N THR A 164 -8.65 -0.03 22.66
CA THR A 164 -8.10 0.76 21.57
C THR A 164 -8.49 2.22 21.74
N TYR A 165 -7.56 3.12 21.43
CA TYR A 165 -7.71 4.55 21.60
C TYR A 165 -7.13 5.30 20.41
N ILE A 166 -7.61 6.52 20.23
CA ILE A 166 -7.03 7.52 19.33
C ILE A 166 -6.55 8.70 20.16
N VAL A 167 -5.35 9.19 19.90
CA VAL A 167 -4.76 10.39 20.51
C VAL A 167 -4.25 11.33 19.42
N LYS A 168 -4.26 12.65 19.67
CA LYS A 168 -3.63 13.62 18.75
C LYS A 168 -2.32 14.14 19.29
N VAL A 169 -1.31 14.12 18.42
CA VAL A 169 0.04 14.60 18.68
C VAL A 169 0.30 15.79 17.77
N HIS A 170 0.84 16.87 18.32
CA HIS A 170 1.46 17.94 17.56
C HIS A 170 2.97 17.73 17.52
N VAL A 171 3.58 17.97 16.37
CA VAL A 171 5.04 17.91 16.17
C VAL A 171 5.49 19.27 15.66
N ASP A 172 6.36 19.96 16.38
CA ASP A 172 6.82 21.27 15.95
C ASP A 172 7.97 21.21 14.93
N ALA A 173 8.47 22.38 14.53
CA ALA A 173 9.52 22.49 13.53
C ALA A 173 10.88 21.90 13.97
N ASP A 174 11.12 21.77 15.29
CA ASP A 174 12.32 21.16 15.85
C ASP A 174 12.17 19.64 16.04
N GLY A 175 10.97 19.11 15.79
CA GLY A 175 10.61 17.71 15.95
C GLY A 175 10.16 17.35 17.37
N ASP A 176 9.96 18.35 18.23
CA ASP A 176 9.44 18.15 19.58
C ASP A 176 7.94 17.85 19.52
N MET A 177 7.49 16.99 20.43
CA MET A 177 6.15 16.40 20.39
C MET A 177 5.35 16.72 21.64
N VAL A 178 4.06 16.97 21.45
CA VAL A 178 3.10 17.17 22.56
C VAL A 178 1.75 16.57 22.23
N ILE A 179 1.12 15.94 23.21
CA ILE A 179 -0.27 15.48 23.13
C ILE A 179 -1.19 16.70 23.23
N ILE A 180 -2.01 16.91 22.19
CA ILE A 180 -2.95 18.03 22.10
C ILE A 180 -4.42 17.60 22.22
N GLN A 181 -4.68 16.30 22.28
CA GLN A 181 -6.00 15.76 22.60
C GLN A 181 -5.83 14.50 23.46
N ASN A 182 -6.57 14.39 24.56
CA ASN A 182 -6.58 13.17 25.40
C ASN A 182 -7.04 11.92 24.61
N PRO A 183 -6.62 10.72 25.05
CA PRO A 183 -7.09 9.47 24.47
C PRO A 183 -8.61 9.37 24.39
N THR A 184 -9.12 9.00 23.22
CA THR A 184 -10.55 8.76 22.96
C THR A 184 -10.76 7.30 22.58
N LEU A 185 -11.78 6.64 23.14
CA LEU A 185 -12.09 5.23 22.84
C LEU A 185 -12.31 5.02 21.34
N ALA A 186 -11.74 3.94 20.81
CA ALA A 186 -11.87 3.53 19.44
C ALA A 186 -12.29 2.05 19.34
N PRO A 187 -12.86 1.61 18.20
CA PRO A 187 -13.13 0.21 17.95
C PRO A 187 -11.84 -0.63 18.03
N ALA A 188 -11.98 -1.89 18.46
CA ALA A 188 -10.88 -2.85 18.45
C ALA A 188 -10.44 -3.15 17.00
N ILE A 189 -9.15 -3.42 16.81
CA ILE A 189 -8.63 -3.83 15.50
C ILE A 189 -8.90 -5.32 15.29
N GLU A 190 -9.55 -5.64 14.17
CA GLU A 190 -9.89 -7.01 13.80
C GLU A 190 -8.91 -7.57 12.77
N LYS A 191 -8.71 -8.89 12.84
CA LYS A 191 -7.93 -9.61 11.82
C LYS A 191 -8.77 -9.74 10.55
N SER A 192 -8.10 -9.68 9.40
CA SER A 192 -8.73 -10.00 8.12
C SER A 192 -9.20 -11.47 8.11
N ASP A 193 -10.36 -11.69 7.53
CA ASP A 193 -10.95 -13.00 7.22
C ASP A 193 -10.48 -13.55 5.85
N TYR A 194 -9.45 -12.95 5.26
CA TYR A 194 -8.94 -13.34 3.95
C TYR A 194 -8.40 -14.78 3.97
N GLU A 195 -9.01 -15.63 3.13
CA GLU A 195 -8.53 -16.96 2.82
C GLU A 195 -8.15 -17.04 1.33
N PRO A 196 -6.88 -17.31 0.98
CA PRO A 196 -6.46 -17.44 -0.40
C PRO A 196 -7.06 -18.71 -1.03
N LYS A 197 -7.34 -18.66 -2.33
CA LYS A 197 -7.79 -19.85 -3.07
C LYS A 197 -6.70 -20.91 -3.12
N THR A 198 -7.09 -22.16 -2.95
CA THR A 198 -6.18 -23.32 -3.11
C THR A 198 -5.64 -23.36 -4.54
N PRO A 199 -4.30 -23.36 -4.73
CA PRO A 199 -3.70 -23.58 -6.04
C PRO A 199 -4.08 -24.96 -6.60
N GLU A 200 -4.50 -25.01 -7.85
CA GLU A 200 -4.80 -26.26 -8.55
C GLU A 200 -3.58 -26.75 -9.33
N ALA A 201 -3.37 -28.06 -9.36
CA ALA A 201 -2.32 -28.66 -10.18
C ALA A 201 -2.68 -28.55 -11.66
N ASP A 202 -1.70 -28.24 -12.49
CA ASP A 202 -1.88 -28.19 -13.93
C ASP A 202 -1.76 -29.60 -14.51
N ALA A 203 -2.84 -30.11 -15.12
CA ALA A 203 -2.86 -31.40 -15.80
C ALA A 203 -1.91 -31.49 -17.01
N SER A 204 -1.30 -30.37 -17.43
CA SER A 204 -0.32 -30.32 -18.51
C SER A 204 1.10 -30.74 -18.11
N VAL A 205 1.38 -30.88 -16.80
CA VAL A 205 2.62 -31.48 -16.30
C VAL A 205 2.41 -32.99 -16.16
N ASP A 206 3.17 -33.78 -16.91
CA ASP A 206 3.01 -35.23 -16.91
C ASP A 206 3.48 -35.87 -15.58
N ALA A 207 2.96 -37.06 -15.28
CA ALA A 207 3.20 -37.75 -14.02
C ALA A 207 4.67 -38.14 -13.81
N ASP A 208 5.41 -38.46 -14.88
CA ASP A 208 6.82 -38.82 -14.78
C ASP A 208 7.65 -37.59 -14.37
N THR A 209 7.37 -36.44 -14.99
CA THR A 209 7.97 -35.16 -14.60
C THR A 209 7.64 -34.77 -13.16
N VAL A 210 6.38 -34.94 -12.72
CA VAL A 210 5.97 -34.67 -11.33
C VAL A 210 6.73 -35.56 -10.34
N ASN A 211 6.80 -36.86 -10.59
CA ASN A 211 7.48 -37.81 -9.70
C ASN A 211 8.99 -37.52 -9.61
N ASP A 212 9.62 -37.27 -10.76
CA ASP A 212 11.05 -36.99 -10.83
C ASP A 212 11.41 -35.64 -10.18
N ALA A 213 10.61 -34.60 -10.41
CA ALA A 213 10.77 -33.31 -9.73
C ALA A 213 10.55 -33.43 -8.21
N THR A 214 9.59 -34.25 -7.77
CA THR A 214 9.35 -34.51 -6.35
C THR A 214 10.57 -35.18 -5.70
N ALA A 215 11.12 -36.22 -6.31
CA ALA A 215 12.31 -36.91 -5.80
C ALA A 215 13.55 -35.99 -5.73
N PHE A 216 13.69 -35.11 -6.74
CA PHE A 216 14.69 -34.05 -6.72
C PHE A 216 14.51 -33.12 -5.50
N LEU A 217 13.30 -32.60 -5.27
CA LEU A 217 13.02 -31.68 -4.16
C LEU A 217 13.27 -32.35 -2.80
N GLU A 218 12.85 -33.61 -2.62
CA GLU A 218 13.12 -34.34 -1.36
C GLU A 218 14.63 -34.50 -1.10
N THR A 219 15.41 -34.75 -2.14
CA THR A 219 16.87 -34.88 -2.03
C THR A 219 17.50 -33.52 -1.74
N PHE A 220 17.09 -32.50 -2.48
CA PHE A 220 17.55 -31.13 -2.30
C PHE A 220 17.28 -30.63 -0.88
N PHE A 221 16.06 -30.78 -0.37
CA PHE A 221 15.70 -30.28 0.96
C PHE A 221 16.32 -31.07 2.11
N LYS A 222 16.79 -32.31 1.91
CA LYS A 222 17.65 -32.99 2.91
C LYS A 222 19.02 -32.34 3.03
N LEU A 223 19.56 -31.83 1.93
CA LEU A 223 20.87 -31.18 1.86
C LEU A 223 20.80 -29.69 2.26
N TYR A 224 19.75 -29.00 1.82
CA TYR A 224 19.64 -27.54 1.82
C TYR A 224 19.94 -26.87 3.18
N PRO A 225 19.46 -27.37 4.34
CA PRO A 225 19.72 -26.71 5.62
C PRO A 225 21.20 -26.50 5.94
N THR A 226 22.06 -27.44 5.55
CA THR A 226 23.50 -27.43 5.86
C THR A 226 24.38 -27.17 4.64
N ALA A 227 23.78 -26.95 3.46
CA ALA A 227 24.50 -26.76 2.22
C ALA A 227 25.27 -25.43 2.22
N THR A 228 26.55 -25.49 1.84
CA THR A 228 27.35 -24.30 1.56
C THR A 228 26.96 -23.66 0.23
N GLU A 229 27.36 -22.41 -0.01
CA GLU A 229 27.15 -21.73 -1.29
C GLU A 229 27.71 -22.52 -2.48
N THR A 230 28.86 -23.17 -2.30
CA THR A 230 29.48 -24.00 -3.34
C THR A 230 28.68 -25.27 -3.63
N GLU A 231 28.11 -25.90 -2.60
CA GLU A 231 27.24 -27.07 -2.78
C GLU A 231 25.91 -26.68 -3.41
N LEU A 232 25.35 -25.52 -3.05
CA LEU A 232 24.11 -25.02 -3.64
C LEU A 232 24.24 -24.63 -5.11
N ALA A 233 25.40 -24.16 -5.55
CA ALA A 233 25.61 -23.79 -6.96
C ALA A 233 25.39 -24.95 -7.96
N TYR A 234 25.39 -26.20 -7.49
CA TYR A 234 25.04 -27.37 -8.32
C TYR A 234 23.53 -27.54 -8.54
N TYR A 235 22.72 -27.05 -7.60
CA TYR A 235 21.27 -27.23 -7.56
C TYR A 235 20.49 -25.93 -7.83
N VAL A 236 21.11 -24.78 -7.61
CA VAL A 236 20.48 -23.47 -7.60
C VAL A 236 21.22 -22.52 -8.55
N GLU A 237 20.48 -21.85 -9.43
CA GLU A 237 21.00 -20.83 -10.34
C GLU A 237 20.46 -19.44 -10.01
N GLY A 238 21.32 -18.42 -10.15
CA GLY A 238 20.92 -17.01 -9.99
C GLY A 238 20.51 -16.63 -8.57
N ASN A 239 21.08 -17.29 -7.56
CA ASN A 239 20.76 -17.08 -6.13
C ASN A 239 19.26 -17.21 -5.83
N ALA A 240 18.58 -18.17 -6.46
CA ALA A 240 17.17 -18.44 -6.19
C ALA A 240 16.91 -18.79 -4.71
N LEU A 241 17.90 -19.40 -4.06
CA LEU A 241 17.90 -19.80 -2.66
C LEU A 241 19.30 -19.55 -2.08
N GLU A 242 19.33 -18.92 -0.90
CA GLU A 242 20.56 -18.63 -0.17
C GLU A 242 20.87 -19.72 0.87
N PRO A 243 22.14 -19.96 1.22
CA PRO A 243 22.49 -20.89 2.30
C PRO A 243 21.79 -20.52 3.62
N ILE A 244 21.10 -21.48 4.23
CA ILE A 244 20.47 -21.29 5.54
C ILE A 244 21.52 -21.36 6.65
N ASN A 245 22.51 -22.26 6.52
CA ASN A 245 23.49 -22.59 7.56
C ASN A 245 22.82 -22.93 8.90
N GLY A 246 21.70 -23.64 8.86
CA GLY A 246 20.87 -23.95 10.01
C GLY A 246 20.94 -25.42 10.42
N ASP A 247 20.82 -25.67 11.73
CA ASP A 247 20.76 -27.04 12.28
C ASP A 247 19.32 -27.58 12.22
N TYR A 248 18.88 -27.89 10.99
CA TYR A 248 17.55 -28.44 10.72
C TYR A 248 17.64 -29.82 10.08
N LEU A 249 16.76 -30.72 10.51
CA LEU A 249 16.58 -32.04 9.91
C LEU A 249 15.35 -32.04 9.00
N TYR A 250 15.50 -32.44 7.74
CA TYR A 250 14.36 -32.66 6.86
C TYR A 250 13.41 -33.73 7.42
N SER A 251 12.11 -33.42 7.45
CA SER A 251 11.05 -34.33 7.89
C SER A 251 10.14 -34.76 6.75
N GLU A 252 9.60 -33.82 5.97
CA GLU A 252 8.51 -34.12 5.03
C GLU A 252 8.39 -33.05 3.93
N LEU A 253 8.02 -33.49 2.72
CA LEU A 253 7.58 -32.64 1.63
C LEU A 253 6.04 -32.65 1.58
N GLY A 254 5.40 -31.51 1.86
CA GLY A 254 3.95 -31.36 1.94
C GLY A 254 3.34 -30.80 0.65
N ASN A 255 2.39 -31.56 0.10
CA ASN A 255 1.47 -31.20 -0.98
C ASN A 255 2.07 -30.30 -2.08
N PRO A 256 3.07 -30.78 -2.83
CA PRO A 256 3.60 -30.03 -3.95
C PRO A 256 2.53 -29.87 -5.05
N VAL A 257 2.31 -28.64 -5.48
CA VAL A 257 1.42 -28.30 -6.60
C VAL A 257 2.28 -27.86 -7.77
N PHE A 258 2.33 -28.68 -8.82
CA PHE A 258 3.10 -28.42 -10.03
C PHE A 258 2.25 -27.75 -11.10
N THR A 259 2.83 -26.76 -11.76
CA THR A 259 2.23 -26.01 -12.86
C THR A 259 3.25 -25.80 -13.97
N LYS A 260 2.79 -25.76 -15.23
CA LYS A 260 3.70 -25.53 -16.36
C LYS A 260 4.06 -24.06 -16.47
N ASP A 261 5.34 -23.76 -16.67
CA ASP A 261 5.84 -22.41 -16.88
C ASP A 261 6.74 -22.36 -18.13
N GLY A 262 6.11 -22.27 -19.30
CA GLY A 262 6.80 -22.36 -20.58
C GLY A 262 7.50 -23.72 -20.76
N GLY A 263 8.84 -23.71 -20.78
CA GLY A 263 9.69 -24.91 -20.81
C GLY A 263 10.08 -25.44 -19.43
N ASN A 264 9.69 -24.75 -18.35
CA ASN A 264 10.01 -25.06 -16.97
C ASN A 264 8.78 -25.59 -16.22
N VAL A 265 9.00 -26.05 -14.99
CA VAL A 265 7.94 -26.46 -14.06
C VAL A 265 7.97 -25.55 -12.85
N LYS A 266 6.87 -24.87 -12.55
CA LYS A 266 6.73 -24.12 -11.30
C LYS A 266 6.07 -25.00 -10.25
N VAL A 267 6.60 -24.98 -9.03
CA VAL A 267 6.07 -25.76 -7.92
C VAL A 267 5.80 -24.86 -6.72
N LYS A 268 4.62 -24.98 -6.14
CA LYS A 268 4.33 -24.50 -4.79
C LYS A 268 4.40 -25.68 -3.84
N VAL A 269 5.25 -25.62 -2.83
CA VAL A 269 5.49 -26.77 -1.93
C VAL A 269 5.71 -26.31 -0.50
N SER A 270 5.24 -27.11 0.45
CA SER A 270 5.59 -26.95 1.85
C SER A 270 6.66 -27.96 2.24
N VAL A 271 7.62 -27.59 3.08
CA VAL A 271 8.67 -28.46 3.57
C VAL A 271 8.67 -28.37 5.08
N LYS A 272 8.58 -29.52 5.75
CA LYS A 272 8.69 -29.61 7.20
C LYS A 272 10.10 -29.97 7.58
N PHE A 273 10.69 -29.15 8.43
CA PHE A 273 11.97 -29.37 9.08
C PHE A 273 11.74 -29.57 10.58
N ILE A 274 12.61 -30.35 11.23
CA ILE A 274 12.73 -30.37 12.68
C ILE A 274 13.94 -29.51 13.05
N ASP A 275 13.70 -28.47 13.83
CA ASP A 275 14.76 -27.65 14.42
C ASP A 275 15.45 -28.47 15.52
N ASN A 276 16.75 -28.72 15.38
CA ASN A 276 17.49 -29.51 16.36
C ASN A 276 17.72 -28.77 17.68
N GLN A 277 17.58 -27.45 17.74
CA GLN A 277 17.70 -26.68 18.98
C GLN A 277 16.39 -26.69 19.76
N THR A 278 15.28 -26.33 19.11
CA THR A 278 13.98 -26.20 19.77
C THR A 278 13.17 -27.50 19.80
N LYS A 279 13.56 -28.49 18.99
CA LYS A 279 12.83 -29.74 18.73
C LYS A 279 11.45 -29.52 18.10
N ALA A 280 11.13 -28.30 17.70
CA ALA A 280 9.87 -27.96 17.05
C ALA A 280 9.92 -28.31 15.56
N ALA A 281 8.76 -28.67 15.01
CA ALA A 281 8.59 -28.74 13.57
C ALA A 281 8.41 -27.33 13.00
N GLN A 282 9.30 -26.92 12.11
CA GLN A 282 9.22 -25.69 11.33
C GLN A 282 8.70 -26.03 9.93
N VAL A 283 7.59 -25.40 9.52
CA VAL A 283 7.09 -25.51 8.15
C VAL A 283 7.58 -24.31 7.36
N SER A 284 8.22 -24.56 6.21
CA SER A 284 8.66 -23.55 5.26
C SER A 284 7.91 -23.76 3.95
N GLN A 285 7.45 -22.68 3.31
CA GLN A 285 6.75 -22.76 2.03
C GLN A 285 7.59 -22.11 0.94
N TYR A 286 7.64 -22.74 -0.23
CA TYR A 286 8.44 -22.29 -1.36
C TYR A 286 7.60 -22.23 -2.63
N GLU A 287 7.85 -21.20 -3.45
CA GLU A 287 7.42 -21.13 -4.84
C GLU A 287 8.66 -21.16 -5.74
N LEU A 288 8.95 -22.31 -6.33
CA LEU A 288 10.19 -22.56 -7.06
C LEU A 288 9.91 -22.73 -8.56
N THR A 289 10.84 -22.26 -9.39
CA THR A 289 10.87 -22.59 -10.81
C THR A 289 11.95 -23.65 -11.06
N LEU A 290 11.55 -24.81 -11.54
CA LEU A 290 12.42 -25.95 -11.81
C LEU A 290 12.70 -26.04 -13.30
N TYR A 291 13.99 -26.14 -13.62
CA TYR A 291 14.48 -26.38 -14.98
C TYR A 291 15.20 -27.72 -15.03
N LYS A 292 14.88 -28.51 -16.05
CA LYS A 292 15.54 -29.79 -16.31
C LYS A 292 16.31 -29.70 -17.62
N ASP A 293 17.62 -29.79 -17.52
CA ASP A 293 18.50 -30.13 -18.64
C ASP A 293 18.96 -31.58 -18.44
N SER A 294 20.23 -31.80 -18.04
CA SER A 294 20.71 -33.11 -17.63
C SER A 294 20.28 -33.49 -16.20
N ASN A 295 20.28 -32.50 -15.29
CA ASN A 295 19.79 -32.60 -13.92
C ASN A 295 18.81 -31.46 -13.65
N TRP A 296 17.97 -31.64 -12.65
CA TRP A 296 17.09 -30.57 -12.15
C TRP A 296 17.89 -29.46 -11.48
N LYS A 297 17.46 -28.22 -11.72
CA LYS A 297 17.94 -27.02 -11.04
C LYS A 297 16.79 -26.10 -10.66
N ILE A 298 16.99 -25.35 -9.59
CA ILE A 298 16.09 -24.31 -9.11
C ILE A 298 16.56 -22.97 -9.67
N LEU A 299 15.69 -22.30 -10.43
CA LEU A 299 15.96 -21.01 -11.05
C LEU A 299 15.41 -19.87 -10.19
N SER A 300 16.08 -18.73 -10.23
CA SER A 300 15.59 -17.50 -9.63
C SER A 300 14.35 -17.00 -10.36
N ASN A 301 13.32 -16.63 -9.61
CA ASN A 301 12.12 -15.99 -10.16
C ASN A 301 12.35 -14.51 -10.54
N ASN A 302 13.55 -13.97 -10.29
CA ASN A 302 13.90 -12.58 -10.61
C ASN A 302 14.41 -12.47 -12.06
N LYS A 303 13.51 -12.07 -12.97
CA LYS A 303 13.85 -11.31 -14.17
C LYS A 303 12.94 -10.09 -14.27
#